data_AF-A0A2T1DQD3-F1
#
_entry.id   AF-A0A2T1DQD3-F1
#
_cell.length_a   1.000
_cell.length_b   1.000
_cell.length_c   1.000
_cell.angle_alpha   90.00
_cell.angle_beta   90.00
_cell.angle_gamma   90.00
#
_symmetry.space_group_name_H-M   'P 1'
#
loop_
_entity.id
_entity.type
_entity.pdbx_description
1 polymer ?
#
loop_
_entity_poly.entity_id
_entity_poly.type
_entity_poly.pdbx_seq_one_letter_code
_entity_poly.pdbx_strand_id
1 'polypeptide(L)'
;MQDARSVLNQQQQLRQLSLTQLNILFVTNTALLTVLSISRLLFTVSLFSVAEVIGFLFSFSVLIYALLPRQPLVTPNLEDRESIERYLALSPDEYRLQMLTNLIEVYKANKQRLDDITQALSLATYVIWATLIVTLSHVLWIVTLAF
;
A
#
# COMPACT_ATOMS: atom_id res chain seq x y z
N MET A 1 27.25 -16.21 5.73
CA MET A 1 25.84 -16.65 5.50
C MET A 1 24.81 -15.87 6.36
N GLN A 2 25.19 -14.83 7.09
CA GLN A 2 24.26 -14.04 7.93
C GLN A 2 23.43 -12.98 7.16
N ASP A 3 23.91 -12.48 6.02
CA ASP A 3 23.25 -11.36 5.31
C ASP A 3 21.95 -11.74 4.61
N ALA A 4 21.86 -12.91 3.98
CA ALA A 4 20.64 -13.27 3.23
C ALA A 4 19.43 -13.47 4.18
N ARG A 5 19.66 -14.08 5.36
CA ARG A 5 18.60 -14.29 6.36
C ARG A 5 18.18 -12.99 7.04
N SER A 6 19.12 -12.09 7.36
CA SER A 6 18.78 -10.80 7.98
C SER A 6 17.96 -9.93 7.02
N VAL A 7 18.33 -9.92 5.74
CA VAL A 7 17.63 -9.19 4.69
C VAL A 7 16.22 -9.74 4.42
N LEU A 8 16.03 -11.07 4.43
CA LEU A 8 14.71 -11.69 4.32
C LEU A 8 13.82 -11.37 5.52
N ASN A 9 14.37 -11.43 6.74
CA ASN A 9 13.65 -11.03 7.95
C ASN A 9 13.24 -9.55 7.91
N GLN A 10 14.11 -8.68 7.40
CA GLN A 10 13.80 -7.26 7.24
C GLN A 10 12.67 -7.04 6.21
N GLN A 11 12.68 -7.76 5.08
CA GLN A 11 11.57 -7.70 4.11
C GLN A 11 10.25 -8.19 4.72
N GLN A 12 10.29 -9.24 5.54
CA GLN A 12 9.10 -9.77 6.21
C GLN A 12 8.55 -8.78 7.25
N GLN A 13 9.43 -8.14 8.03
CA GLN A 13 9.05 -7.07 8.96
C GLN A 13 8.44 -5.87 8.24
N LEU A 14 9.06 -5.41 7.15
CA LEU A 14 8.53 -4.29 6.36
C LEU A 14 7.18 -4.61 5.72
N ARG A 15 6.97 -5.86 5.27
CA ARG A 15 5.67 -6.32 4.79
C ARG A 15 4.61 -6.28 5.89
N GLN A 16 4.94 -6.75 7.09
CA GLN A 16 4.02 -6.68 8.24
C GLN A 16 3.69 -5.24 8.63
N LEU A 17 4.69 -4.34 8.59
CA LEU A 17 4.51 -2.92 8.87
C LEU A 17 3.61 -2.25 7.83
N SER A 18 3.82 -2.56 6.55
CA SER A 18 2.98 -2.08 5.44
C SER A 18 1.52 -2.56 5.57
N LEU A 19 1.30 -3.83 5.92
CA LEU A 19 -0.04 -4.36 6.19
C LEU A 19 -0.72 -3.68 7.38
N THR A 20 0.04 -3.41 8.43
CA THR A 20 -0.47 -2.69 9.62
C THR A 20 -0.87 -1.26 9.27
N GLN A 21 -0.02 -0.53 8.55
CA GLN A 21 -0.31 0.83 8.11
C GLN A 21 -1.53 0.88 7.18
N LEU A 22 -1.69 -0.11 6.30
CA LEU A 22 -2.86 -0.25 5.44
C LEU A 22 -4.14 -0.50 6.26
N ASN A 23 -4.10 -1.38 7.27
CA ASN A 23 -5.23 -1.58 8.18
C ASN A 23 -5.61 -0.28 8.91
N ILE A 24 -4.63 0.47 9.40
CA ILE A 24 -4.87 1.75 10.06
C ILE A 24 -5.52 2.72 9.08
N LEU A 25 -4.99 2.88 7.87
CA LEU A 25 -5.53 3.79 6.87
C LEU A 25 -6.94 3.38 6.42
N PHE A 26 -7.25 2.09 6.37
CA PHE A 26 -8.60 1.61 6.10
C PHE A 26 -9.58 2.00 7.21
N VAL A 27 -9.19 1.83 8.48
CA VAL A 27 -9.99 2.25 9.63
C VAL A 27 -10.17 3.78 9.64
N THR A 28 -9.10 4.54 9.41
CA THR A 28 -9.15 6.01 9.33
C THR A 28 -10.05 6.48 8.19
N ASN A 29 -9.99 5.86 7.01
CA ASN A 29 -10.84 6.22 5.88
C ASN A 29 -12.32 5.89 6.15
N THR A 30 -12.59 4.80 6.88
CA THR A 30 -13.95 4.47 7.35
C THR A 30 -14.46 5.51 8.35
N ALA A 31 -13.61 5.95 9.29
CA ALA A 31 -13.96 7.02 10.23
C ALA A 31 -14.21 8.35 9.51
N LEU A 32 -13.40 8.66 8.49
CA LEU A 32 -13.56 9.87 7.67
C LEU A 32 -14.87 9.84 6.87
N LEU A 33 -15.28 8.68 6.35
CA LEU A 33 -16.60 8.49 5.74
C LEU A 33 -17.74 8.78 6.74
N THR A 34 -17.62 8.32 7.98
CA THR A 34 -18.61 8.61 9.03
C THR A 34 -18.68 10.10 9.33
N VAL A 35 -17.53 10.78 9.48
CA VAL A 35 -17.47 12.23 9.72
C VAL A 35 -18.07 13.00 8.55
N LEU A 36 -17.75 12.63 7.30
CA LEU A 36 -18.33 13.23 6.11
C LEU A 36 -19.83 12.97 6.00
N SER A 37 -20.29 11.78 6.37
CA SER A 37 -21.72 11.44 6.38
C SER A 37 -22.47 12.29 7.39
N ILE A 38 -21.91 12.51 8.58
CA ILE A 38 -22.47 13.40 9.61
C ILE A 38 -22.44 14.86 9.14
N SER A 39 -21.31 15.33 8.60
CA SER A 39 -21.18 16.66 8.00
C SER A 39 -22.28 16.89 6.95
N ARG A 40 -22.44 15.95 6.02
CA ARG A 40 -23.43 16.04 4.94
C ARG A 40 -24.87 15.93 5.42
N LEU A 41 -25.13 15.22 6.53
CA LEU A 41 -26.46 15.16 7.16
C LEU A 41 -26.87 16.52 7.75
N LEU A 42 -25.88 17.35 8.10
CA LEU A 42 -26.08 18.65 8.75
C LEU A 42 -26.11 19.83 7.74
N PHE A 43 -25.70 19.65 6.48
CA PHE A 43 -25.44 20.78 5.56
C PHE A 43 -26.06 20.66 4.16
N THR A 44 -26.54 21.79 3.64
CA THR A 44 -26.94 22.00 2.23
C THR A 44 -25.73 21.95 1.29
N VAL A 45 -25.96 21.54 0.02
CA VAL A 45 -24.91 21.40 -1.01
C VAL A 45 -24.09 22.69 -1.16
N SER A 46 -22.83 22.64 -0.72
CA SER A 46 -21.84 23.73 -0.80
C SER A 46 -20.62 23.29 -1.62
N LEU A 47 -19.80 24.24 -2.09
CA LEU A 47 -18.53 23.95 -2.77
C LEU A 47 -17.59 23.09 -1.91
N PHE A 48 -17.60 23.28 -0.59
CA PHE A 48 -16.86 22.44 0.35
C PHE A 48 -17.36 21.00 0.35
N SER A 49 -18.68 20.81 0.28
CA SER A 49 -19.29 19.47 0.23
C SER A 49 -18.91 18.71 -1.05
N VAL A 50 -18.74 19.42 -2.18
CA VAL A 50 -18.21 18.81 -3.43
C VAL A 50 -16.73 18.42 -3.26
N ALA A 51 -15.91 19.31 -2.68
CA ALA A 51 -14.49 19.05 -2.44
C ALA A 51 -14.26 17.87 -1.47
N GLU A 52 -15.09 17.76 -0.43
CA GLU A 52 -15.09 16.65 0.54
C GLU A 52 -15.36 15.31 -0.13
N VAL A 53 -16.38 15.22 -1.00
CA VAL A 53 -16.70 14.00 -1.75
C VAL A 53 -15.57 13.60 -2.69
N ILE A 54 -14.97 14.56 -3.39
CA ILE A 54 -13.84 14.31 -4.29
C ILE A 54 -12.62 13.82 -3.49
N GLY A 55 -12.29 14.47 -2.37
CA GLY A 55 -11.17 14.08 -1.50
C GLY A 55 -11.36 12.69 -0.90
N PHE A 56 -12.60 12.35 -0.51
CA PHE A 56 -12.95 11.01 -0.07
C PHE A 56 -12.77 9.96 -1.18
N LEU A 57 -13.30 10.22 -2.38
CA LEU A 57 -13.16 9.29 -3.51
C LEU A 57 -11.71 9.06 -3.88
N PHE A 58 -10.87 10.11 -3.82
CA PHE A 58 -9.45 10.00 -4.08
C PHE A 58 -8.76 9.17 -2.99
N SER A 59 -9.05 9.43 -1.71
CA SER A 59 -8.52 8.66 -0.57
C SER A 59 -8.87 7.18 -0.69
N PHE A 60 -10.14 6.88 -0.97
CA PHE A 60 -10.65 5.53 -1.17
C PHE A 60 -9.97 4.83 -2.36
N SER A 61 -9.80 5.52 -3.49
CA SER A 61 -9.16 4.96 -4.68
C SER A 61 -7.70 4.59 -4.44
N VAL A 62 -6.93 5.45 -3.77
CA VAL A 62 -5.52 5.18 -3.44
C VAL A 62 -5.40 4.03 -2.45
N LEU A 63 -6.31 3.95 -1.47
CA LEU A 63 -6.38 2.83 -0.53
C LEU A 63 -6.67 1.50 -1.22
N ILE A 64 -7.65 1.45 -2.12
CA ILE A 64 -7.95 0.25 -2.91
C ILE A 64 -6.77 -0.15 -3.78
N TYR A 65 -6.07 0.82 -4.39
CA TYR A 65 -4.85 0.56 -5.14
C TYR A 65 -3.72 -0.02 -4.27
N ALA A 66 -3.58 0.46 -3.03
CA ALA A 66 -2.64 -0.11 -2.05
C ALA A 66 -3.07 -1.50 -1.55
N LEU A 67 -4.37 -1.80 -1.55
CA LEU A 67 -4.96 -3.08 -1.13
C LEU A 67 -4.85 -4.20 -2.16
N LEU A 68 -4.62 -3.86 -3.44
CA LEU A 68 -4.56 -4.83 -4.51
C LEU A 68 -3.45 -5.85 -4.20
N PRO A 69 -3.79 -7.15 -4.01
CA PRO A 69 -2.85 -8.15 -3.55
C PRO A 69 -1.80 -8.39 -4.64
N ARG A 70 -0.63 -7.77 -4.47
CA ARG A 70 0.55 -8.06 -5.29
C ARG A 70 1.18 -9.33 -4.74
N GLN A 71 0.81 -10.48 -5.29
CA GLN A 71 1.37 -11.77 -4.88
C GLN A 71 2.91 -11.70 -4.93
N PRO A 72 3.62 -12.05 -3.83
CA PRO A 72 5.08 -12.01 -3.83
C PRO A 72 5.60 -12.97 -4.91
N LEU A 73 6.63 -12.55 -5.66
CA LEU A 73 7.32 -13.51 -6.53
C LEU A 73 8.02 -14.49 -5.60
N VAL A 74 7.62 -15.74 -5.65
CA VAL A 74 8.32 -16.85 -4.99
C VAL A 74 9.07 -17.57 -6.09
N THR A 75 10.41 -17.54 -6.04
CA THR A 75 11.25 -18.38 -6.89
C THR A 75 12.19 -19.25 -6.08
N PRO A 76 12.60 -20.39 -6.67
CA PRO A 76 12.09 -20.93 -7.92
C PRO A 76 10.74 -21.59 -7.66
N ASN A 77 9.76 -21.35 -8.53
CA ASN A 77 8.59 -22.22 -8.57
C ASN A 77 9.08 -23.55 -9.17
N LEU A 78 9.59 -24.44 -8.32
CA LEU A 78 10.04 -25.78 -8.71
C LEU A 78 8.88 -26.69 -9.13
N GLU A 79 7.65 -26.19 -9.19
CA GLU A 79 6.51 -26.95 -9.70
C GLU A 79 6.51 -27.08 -11.23
N ASP A 80 7.22 -26.20 -11.94
CA ASP A 80 7.25 -26.23 -13.40
C ASP A 80 8.38 -27.14 -13.94
N ARG A 81 8.00 -28.15 -14.72
CA ARG A 81 8.88 -29.20 -15.24
C ARG A 81 9.99 -28.63 -16.12
N GLU A 82 9.71 -27.56 -16.87
CA GLU A 82 10.68 -26.86 -17.70
C GLU A 82 11.78 -26.17 -16.87
N SER A 83 11.42 -25.65 -15.70
CA SER A 83 12.37 -25.00 -14.79
C SER A 83 13.31 -26.03 -14.17
N ILE A 84 12.78 -27.18 -13.76
CA ILE A 84 13.56 -28.29 -13.21
C ILE A 84 14.54 -28.84 -14.24
N GLU A 85 14.10 -29.06 -15.49
CA GLU A 85 14.97 -29.55 -16.57
C GLU A 85 16.11 -28.58 -16.89
N ARG A 86 15.84 -27.26 -16.85
CA ARG A 86 16.87 -26.23 -17.05
C ARG A 86 17.90 -26.19 -15.91
N TYR A 87 17.49 -26.49 -14.68
CA TYR A 87 18.40 -26.56 -13.52
C TYR A 87 19.16 -27.89 -13.43
N LEU A 88 18.55 -29.00 -13.85
CA LEU A 88 19.17 -30.34 -13.88
C LEU A 88 20.27 -30.47 -14.93
N ALA A 89 20.20 -29.70 -16.01
CA ALA A 89 21.20 -29.71 -17.08
C ALA A 89 22.50 -28.94 -16.75
N LEU A 90 22.54 -28.22 -15.63
CA LEU A 90 23.67 -27.37 -15.24
C LEU A 90 24.70 -28.16 -14.44
N SER A 91 25.98 -27.81 -14.61
CA SER A 91 27.02 -28.29 -13.70
C SER A 91 26.80 -27.73 -12.27
N PRO A 92 27.34 -28.36 -11.22
CA PRO A 92 27.13 -27.92 -9.83
C PRO A 92 27.49 -26.45 -9.59
N ASP A 93 28.51 -25.93 -10.27
CA ASP A 93 28.94 -24.54 -10.13
C ASP A 93 28.01 -23.57 -10.87
N GLU A 94 27.57 -23.92 -12.08
CA GLU A 94 26.61 -23.12 -12.86
C GLU A 94 25.23 -23.09 -12.22
N TYR A 95 24.78 -24.22 -11.68
CA TYR A 95 23.55 -24.33 -10.90
C TYR A 95 23.55 -23.36 -9.72
N ARG A 96 24.67 -23.32 -8.98
CA ARG A 96 24.83 -22.47 -7.81
C ARG A 96 24.83 -20.98 -8.18
N LEU A 97 25.52 -20.62 -9.27
CA LEU A 97 25.57 -19.25 -9.78
C LEU A 97 24.20 -18.78 -10.29
N GLN A 98 23.50 -19.63 -11.04
CA GLN A 98 22.19 -19.31 -11.62
C GLN A 98 21.11 -19.20 -10.55
N MET A 99 21.15 -20.05 -9.53
CA MET A 99 20.25 -19.95 -8.41
C MET A 99 20.51 -18.70 -7.54
N LEU A 100 21.76 -18.32 -7.31
CA LEU A 100 22.11 -17.05 -6.67
C LEU A 100 21.56 -15.85 -7.46
N THR A 101 21.71 -15.87 -8.78
CA THR A 101 21.21 -14.80 -9.65
C THR A 101 19.69 -14.69 -9.59
N ASN A 102 18.97 -15.81 -9.67
CA ASN A 102 17.51 -15.83 -9.57
C ASN A 102 17.02 -15.32 -8.21
N LEU A 103 17.68 -15.72 -7.11
CA LEU A 103 17.37 -15.23 -5.77
C LEU A 103 17.57 -13.71 -5.66
N ILE A 104 18.63 -13.16 -6.25
CA ILE A 104 18.88 -11.70 -6.28
C ILE A 104 17.81 -10.99 -7.08
N GLU A 105 17.42 -11.52 -8.23
CA GLU A 105 16.41 -10.92 -9.11
C GLU A 105 15.04 -10.88 -8.43
N VAL A 106 14.65 -11.97 -7.78
CA VAL A 106 13.40 -12.03 -7.00
C VAL A 106 13.44 -11.17 -5.76
N TYR A 107 14.59 -11.10 -5.08
CA TYR A 107 14.77 -10.16 -3.99
C TYR A 107 14.53 -8.72 -4.45
N LYS A 108 15.14 -8.32 -5.58
CA LYS A 108 15.00 -6.98 -6.16
C LYS A 108 13.56 -6.68 -6.56
N ALA A 109 12.89 -7.63 -7.23
CA ALA A 109 11.49 -7.49 -7.63
C ALA A 109 10.55 -7.35 -6.41
N ASN A 110 10.76 -8.15 -5.36
CA ASN A 110 9.97 -8.07 -4.13
C ASN A 110 10.23 -6.77 -3.35
N LYS A 111 11.47 -6.29 -3.32
CA LYS A 111 11.82 -4.99 -2.72
C LYS A 111 11.12 -3.85 -3.44
N GLN A 112 11.19 -3.81 -4.77
CA GLN A 112 10.55 -2.74 -5.55
C GLN A 112 9.03 -2.71 -5.34
N ARG A 113 8.38 -3.88 -5.26
CA ARG A 113 6.94 -3.96 -4.96
C ARG A 113 6.59 -3.41 -3.57
N LEU A 114 7.46 -3.65 -2.59
CA LEU A 114 7.27 -3.15 -1.22
C LEU A 114 7.46 -1.62 -1.17
N ASP A 115 8.43 -1.10 -1.91
CA ASP A 115 8.66 0.35 -2.05
C ASP A 115 7.44 1.02 -2.72
N ASP A 116 6.89 0.43 -3.77
CA ASP A 116 5.66 0.93 -4.43
C ASP A 116 4.47 0.98 -3.48
N ILE A 117 4.26 -0.07 -2.67
CA ILE A 117 3.17 -0.08 -1.67
C ILE A 117 3.40 1.02 -0.64
N THR A 118 4.62 1.16 -0.15
CA THR A 118 4.98 2.19 0.83
C THR A 118 4.73 3.59 0.28
N GLN A 119 5.05 3.83 -0.99
CA GLN A 119 4.77 5.10 -1.66
C GLN A 119 3.27 5.36 -1.81
N ALA A 120 2.49 4.36 -2.24
CA ALA A 120 1.04 4.47 -2.34
C ALA A 120 0.40 4.79 -0.97
N LEU A 121 0.94 4.21 0.09
CA LEU A 121 0.47 4.41 1.46
C LEU A 121 0.78 5.80 2.00
N SER A 122 1.98 6.31 1.69
CA SER A 122 2.35 7.70 1.98
C SER A 122 1.43 8.67 1.25
N LEU A 123 1.15 8.42 -0.04
CA LEU A 123 0.22 9.23 -0.81
C LEU A 123 -1.20 9.19 -0.23
N ALA A 124 -1.72 8.02 0.15
CA ALA A 124 -3.01 7.88 0.82
C ALA A 124 -3.08 8.72 2.10
N THR A 125 -2.00 8.70 2.89
CA THR A 125 -1.89 9.49 4.12
C THR A 125 -2.02 10.98 3.84
N TYR A 126 -1.31 11.51 2.85
CA TYR A 126 -1.39 12.93 2.47
C TYR A 126 -2.80 13.34 2.03
N VAL A 127 -3.49 12.49 1.26
CA VAL A 127 -4.85 12.78 0.79
C VAL A 127 -5.85 12.78 1.94
N ILE A 128 -5.74 11.82 2.87
CA ILE A 128 -6.59 11.76 4.06
C ILE A 128 -6.41 13.03 4.90
N TRP A 129 -5.16 13.46 5.12
CA TRP A 129 -4.86 14.71 5.83
C TRP A 129 -5.45 15.94 5.13
N ALA A 130 -5.31 16.04 3.81
CA ALA A 130 -5.90 17.13 3.05
C ALA A 130 -7.43 17.15 3.17
N THR A 131 -8.07 15.99 3.06
CA THR A 131 -9.52 15.86 3.19
C THR A 131 -10.00 16.23 4.59
N LEU A 132 -9.25 15.84 5.63
CA LEU A 132 -9.55 16.19 7.02
C LEU A 132 -9.47 17.70 7.24
N ILE A 133 -8.43 18.37 6.72
CA ILE A 133 -8.27 19.84 6.85
C ILE A 133 -9.45 20.55 6.19
N VAL A 134 -9.82 20.16 4.97
CA VAL A 134 -10.98 20.75 4.26
C VAL A 134 -12.26 20.58 5.07
N THR A 135 -12.49 19.38 5.62
CA THR A 135 -13.68 19.08 6.42
C THR A 135 -13.72 19.93 7.70
N LEU A 136 -12.59 20.07 8.40
CA LEU A 136 -12.50 20.91 9.60
C LEU A 136 -12.71 22.39 9.28
N SER A 137 -12.13 22.90 8.19
CA SER A 137 -12.35 24.27 7.74
C SER A 137 -13.81 24.53 7.38
N HIS A 138 -14.47 23.57 6.73
CA HIS A 138 -15.89 23.68 6.40
C HIS A 138 -16.77 23.76 7.66
N VAL A 139 -16.51 22.92 8.67
CA VAL A 139 -17.21 22.98 9.96
C VAL A 139 -16.99 24.32 10.66
N LEU A 140 -15.74 24.80 10.72
CA LEU A 140 -15.41 26.09 11.34
C LEU A 140 -16.13 27.26 10.66
N TRP A 141 -16.11 27.30 9.33
CA TRP A 141 -16.78 28.32 8.54
C TRP A 141 -18.26 28.44 8.89
N ILE A 142 -18.94 27.30 9.03
CA ILE A 142 -20.37 27.25 9.35
C ILE A 142 -20.63 27.71 10.78
N VAL A 143 -19.83 27.25 11.75
CA VAL A 143 -19.95 27.70 13.14
C VAL A 143 -19.77 29.22 13.24
N THR A 144 -18.81 29.81 12.50
CA THR A 144 -18.63 31.26 12.47
C THR A 144 -19.74 32.03 11.75
N LEU A 145 -20.52 31.38 10.89
CA LEU A 145 -21.65 31.99 10.19
C LEU A 145 -22.96 31.89 11.00
N ALA A 146 -23.02 30.94 11.93
CA ALA A 146 -24.16 30.68 12.81
C ALA A 146 -24.15 31.52 14.10
N PHE A 147 -23.03 32.17 14.41
CA PHE A 147 -22.82 33.09 15.55
C PHE A 147 -22.64 34.52 15.05
#